data_AF-A0A7N0TJE9-F1
#
_entry.id   AF-A0A7N0TJE9-F1
#
_cell.length_a   1.000
_cell.length_b   1.000
_cell.length_c   1.000
_cell.angle_alpha   90.00
_cell.angle_beta   90.00
_cell.angle_gamma   90.00
#
_symmetry.space_group_name_H-M   'P 1'
#
loop_
_entity.id
_entity.type
_entity.pdbx_description
1 polymer ?
#
loop_
_entity_poly.entity_id
_entity_poly.type
_entity_poly.pdbx_seq_one_letter_code
_entity_poly.pdbx_strand_id
1 'polypeptide(L)'
;MGYFLLFENMLDTVLYARDKWLVEDGLVLPDKASLYLTAIEDAEYKQDKIEFWDNVYGFDMSCIKKQAMTEPLVDTVDQNQIVTSSELLKTMDISKMAHGDASFTAPFKLVAQRNDYIHALVAYFDVSFTKCHKLMGFSTGPRSRATHWKQTVMYLEDVLTICEGEQIVGTMTVAQNKKNPRDVDILLKYSFNGQRCSASRTQCYKMR
;
A
#
# COMPACT_ATOMS: atom_id res chain seq x y z
N MET A 1 -12.82 6.58 -4.25
CA MET A 1 -11.60 6.02 -3.62
C MET A 1 -10.45 6.29 -4.57
N GLY A 2 -9.31 6.73 -4.06
CA GLY A 2 -8.11 6.95 -4.87
C GLY A 2 -7.21 5.72 -4.92
N TYR A 3 -6.08 5.83 -5.62
CA TYR A 3 -4.97 4.88 -5.47
C TYR A 3 -4.53 4.80 -4.01
N PHE A 4 -4.01 3.65 -3.58
CA PHE A 4 -3.66 3.41 -2.16
C PHE A 4 -4.83 3.73 -1.19
N LEU A 5 -6.08 3.64 -1.66
CA LEU A 5 -7.33 4.05 -1.01
C LEU A 5 -7.48 5.58 -0.78
N LEU A 6 -6.41 6.25 -0.36
CA LEU A 6 -6.42 7.61 0.19
C LEU A 6 -5.89 8.70 -0.75
N PHE A 7 -5.23 8.34 -1.85
CA PHE A 7 -4.65 9.32 -2.77
C PHE A 7 -5.72 10.25 -3.39
N GLU A 8 -5.32 11.49 -3.71
CA GLU A 8 -6.18 12.61 -4.14
C GLU A 8 -7.19 13.14 -3.11
N ASN A 9 -7.24 12.56 -1.92
CA ASN A 9 -7.98 13.04 -0.76
C ASN A 9 -9.48 13.39 -1.00
N MET A 10 -10.19 12.61 -1.80
CA MET A 10 -11.64 12.79 -1.95
C MET A 10 -12.43 12.36 -0.70
N LEU A 11 -11.84 11.54 0.18
CA LEU A 11 -12.50 11.04 1.39
C LEU A 11 -12.96 12.19 2.30
N ASP A 12 -12.14 13.23 2.49
CA ASP A 12 -12.52 14.39 3.30
C ASP A 12 -13.77 15.09 2.74
N THR A 13 -13.93 15.15 1.42
CA THR A 13 -15.15 15.73 0.82
C THR A 13 -16.39 14.89 1.12
N VAL A 14 -16.24 13.56 1.14
CA VAL A 14 -17.32 12.63 1.52
C VAL A 14 -17.70 12.80 2.99
N LEU A 15 -16.70 12.91 3.89
CA LEU A 15 -16.94 13.12 5.32
C LEU A 15 -17.65 14.47 5.57
N TYR A 16 -17.23 15.53 4.89
CA TYR A 16 -17.91 16.82 4.96
C TYR A 16 -19.38 16.73 4.52
N ALA A 17 -19.64 16.05 3.39
CA ALA A 17 -21.00 15.86 2.88
C ALA A 17 -21.87 15.03 3.84
N ARG A 18 -21.30 13.96 4.42
CA ARG A 18 -21.94 13.13 5.43
C ARG A 18 -22.36 13.99 6.62
N ASP A 19 -21.42 14.72 7.22
CA ASP A 19 -21.66 15.46 8.46
C ASP A 19 -22.64 16.63 8.27
N LYS A 20 -22.68 17.20 7.07
CA LYS A 20 -23.52 18.36 6.76
C LYS A 20 -24.93 18.01 6.29
N TRP A 21 -25.08 16.92 5.54
CA TRP A 21 -26.31 16.64 4.78
C TRP A 21 -26.92 15.28 5.03
N LEU A 22 -26.21 14.34 5.63
CA LEU A 22 -26.80 13.05 5.94
C LEU A 22 -27.78 13.19 7.10
N VAL A 23 -29.02 12.76 6.88
CA VAL A 23 -30.02 12.66 7.94
C VAL A 23 -29.62 11.62 8.98
N GLU A 24 -30.22 11.70 10.16
CA GLU A 24 -30.14 10.62 11.15
C GLU A 24 -30.56 9.28 10.52
N ASP A 25 -29.82 8.22 10.83
CA ASP A 25 -29.95 6.88 10.22
C ASP A 25 -29.76 6.79 8.70
N GLY A 26 -29.26 7.86 8.06
CA GLY A 26 -28.87 7.85 6.65
C GLY A 26 -27.75 6.84 6.38
N LEU A 27 -27.70 6.33 5.14
CA LEU A 27 -26.72 5.33 4.74
C LEU A 27 -25.58 5.96 3.93
N VAL A 28 -24.34 5.61 4.27
CA VAL A 28 -23.16 5.90 3.46
C VAL A 28 -22.82 4.67 2.64
N LEU A 29 -22.58 4.81 1.33
CA LEU A 29 -22.27 3.69 0.45
C LEU A 29 -21.07 4.03 -0.45
N PRO A 30 -19.96 3.27 -0.41
CA PRO A 30 -19.68 2.21 0.56
C PRO A 30 -19.52 2.77 1.99
N ASP A 31 -19.86 1.98 3.00
CA ASP A 31 -19.71 2.36 4.41
C ASP A 31 -18.38 1.90 5.01
N LYS A 32 -17.71 0.91 4.41
CA LYS A 32 -16.41 0.42 4.88
C LYS A 32 -15.39 0.26 3.77
N ALA A 33 -14.15 0.62 4.10
CA ALA A 33 -12.97 0.31 3.30
C ALA A 33 -11.85 -0.24 4.19
N SER A 34 -11.10 -1.22 3.70
CA SER A 34 -9.99 -1.85 4.43
C SER A 34 -8.73 -1.83 3.58
N LEU A 35 -7.63 -1.32 4.12
CA LEU A 35 -6.32 -1.30 3.46
C LEU A 35 -5.47 -2.48 3.94
N TYR A 36 -4.91 -3.22 2.99
CA TYR A 36 -4.08 -4.39 3.23
C TYR A 36 -2.67 -4.20 2.68
N LEU A 37 -1.73 -4.98 3.21
CA LEU A 37 -0.34 -5.03 2.78
C LEU A 37 0.09 -6.48 2.53
N THR A 38 0.92 -6.71 1.53
CA THR A 38 1.61 -7.98 1.28
C THR A 38 3.00 -7.71 0.68
N ALA A 39 3.83 -8.73 0.51
CA ALA A 39 5.16 -8.60 -0.09
C ALA A 39 5.29 -9.47 -1.34
N ILE A 40 6.07 -8.97 -2.32
CA ILE A 40 6.20 -9.60 -3.63
C ILE A 40 7.65 -9.79 -4.07
N GLU A 41 7.84 -10.79 -4.92
CA GLU A 41 8.98 -10.95 -5.81
C GLU A 41 8.71 -10.13 -7.08
N ASP A 42 9.68 -9.31 -7.52
CA ASP A 42 9.50 -8.38 -8.64
C ASP A 42 10.85 -7.93 -9.23
N ALA A 43 11.83 -8.84 -9.33
CA ALA A 43 13.19 -8.55 -9.75
C ALA A 43 13.24 -7.91 -11.14
N GLU A 44 12.56 -8.50 -12.12
CA GLU A 44 12.58 -8.04 -13.52
C GLU A 44 12.00 -6.63 -13.65
N TYR A 45 10.87 -6.35 -13.02
CA TYR A 45 10.24 -5.03 -13.13
C TYR A 45 11.00 -3.97 -12.32
N LYS A 46 11.60 -4.33 -11.18
CA LYS A 46 12.52 -3.45 -10.45
C LYS A 46 13.74 -3.09 -11.29
N GLN A 47 14.31 -4.06 -12.02
CA GLN A 47 15.42 -3.82 -12.94
C GLN A 47 15.04 -2.77 -13.99
N ASP A 48 13.86 -2.89 -14.59
CA ASP A 48 13.38 -1.98 -15.63
C ASP A 48 12.99 -0.59 -15.14
N LYS A 49 12.42 -0.48 -13.93
CA LYS A 49 11.87 0.79 -13.41
C LYS A 49 12.82 1.55 -12.50
N ILE A 50 13.67 0.84 -11.76
CA ILE A 50 14.55 1.41 -10.75
C ILE A 50 16.01 1.32 -11.19
N GLU A 51 16.47 0.13 -11.57
CA GLU A 51 17.91 -0.10 -11.84
C GLU A 51 18.32 0.33 -13.25
N PHE A 52 17.36 0.55 -14.15
CA PHE A 52 17.55 1.21 -15.44
C PHE A 52 18.37 2.51 -15.32
N TRP A 53 18.15 3.26 -14.24
CA TRP A 53 18.82 4.53 -13.99
C TRP A 53 20.30 4.40 -13.63
N ASP A 54 20.80 3.19 -13.30
CA ASP A 54 22.22 2.99 -13.04
C ASP A 54 23.06 3.16 -14.32
N ASN A 55 22.49 2.91 -15.49
CA ASN A 55 23.18 3.07 -16.77
C ASN A 55 22.20 3.35 -17.92
N VAL A 56 22.06 4.62 -18.25
CA VAL A 56 21.24 5.08 -19.38
C VAL A 56 22.18 5.40 -20.54
N TYR A 57 22.37 4.44 -21.45
CA TYR A 57 23.27 4.56 -22.63
C TYR A 57 24.73 4.92 -22.31
N GLY A 58 25.26 4.39 -21.20
CA GLY A 58 26.62 4.65 -20.71
C GLY A 58 26.71 5.78 -19.68
N PHE A 59 25.60 6.48 -19.40
CA PHE A 59 25.54 7.56 -18.42
C PHE A 59 24.97 7.07 -17.07
N ASP A 60 25.67 7.35 -15.98
CA ASP A 60 25.18 7.11 -14.62
C ASP A 60 24.12 8.15 -14.26
N MET A 61 22.87 7.69 -14.09
CA MET A 61 21.73 8.50 -13.66
C MET A 61 21.19 8.03 -12.29
N SER A 62 22.03 7.43 -11.45
CA SER A 62 21.67 6.92 -10.12
C SER A 62 21.09 7.99 -9.18
N CYS A 63 21.28 9.28 -9.47
CA CYS A 63 20.59 10.37 -8.77
C CYS A 63 19.07 10.32 -8.98
N ILE A 64 18.59 9.89 -10.14
CA ILE A 64 17.16 9.70 -10.45
C ILE A 64 16.63 8.43 -9.78
N LYS A 65 17.44 7.36 -9.73
CA LYS A 65 17.09 6.11 -9.00
C LYS A 65 16.65 6.40 -7.56
N LYS A 66 17.35 7.30 -6.87
CA LYS A 66 17.00 7.71 -5.49
C LYS A 66 15.61 8.33 -5.42
N GLN A 67 15.22 9.14 -6.41
CA GLN A 67 13.88 9.72 -6.49
C GLN A 67 12.84 8.65 -6.82
N ALA A 68 13.10 7.80 -7.83
CA ALA A 68 12.21 6.73 -8.24
C ALA A 68 11.89 5.75 -7.09
N MET A 69 12.87 5.45 -6.24
CA MET A 69 12.68 4.61 -5.04
C MET A 69 11.71 5.21 -4.01
N THR A 70 11.52 6.54 -4.00
CA THR A 70 10.62 7.22 -3.06
C THR A 70 9.20 7.38 -3.59
N GLU A 71 8.94 7.02 -4.85
CA GLU A 71 7.63 7.18 -5.49
C GLU A 71 6.99 5.80 -5.66
N PRO A 72 5.86 5.51 -4.99
CA PRO A 72 5.14 4.26 -5.19
C PRO A 72 4.59 4.15 -6.61
N LEU A 73 4.68 2.96 -7.20
CA LEU A 73 4.13 2.69 -8.53
C LEU A 73 2.70 2.18 -8.43
N VAL A 74 1.87 2.54 -9.41
CA VAL A 74 0.51 1.98 -9.54
C VAL A 74 0.51 1.00 -10.70
N ASP A 75 0.56 -0.29 -10.39
CA ASP A 75 0.53 -1.33 -11.41
C ASP A 75 -0.21 -2.61 -10.98
N THR A 76 -0.49 -3.46 -11.97
CA THR A 76 -1.14 -4.76 -11.76
C THR A 76 -0.07 -5.77 -11.41
N VAL A 77 -0.20 -6.34 -10.22
CA VAL A 77 0.68 -7.38 -9.70
C VAL A 77 0.07 -8.74 -10.01
N ASP A 78 0.89 -9.67 -10.51
CA ASP A 78 0.45 -11.05 -10.70
C ASP A 78 0.34 -11.74 -9.34
N GLN A 79 -0.73 -12.51 -9.12
CA GLN A 79 -0.91 -13.27 -7.88
C GLN A 79 0.26 -14.22 -7.56
N ASN A 80 0.97 -14.70 -8.58
CA ASN A 80 2.13 -15.58 -8.45
C ASN A 80 3.36 -14.86 -7.93
N GLN A 81 3.41 -13.53 -7.97
CA GLN A 81 4.47 -12.72 -7.38
C GLN A 81 4.33 -12.58 -5.87
N ILE A 82 3.15 -12.87 -5.29
CA ILE A 82 2.95 -12.78 -3.85
C ILE A 82 3.78 -13.84 -3.11
N VAL A 83 4.63 -13.37 -2.20
CA VAL A 83 5.51 -14.22 -1.38
C VAL A 83 4.94 -14.43 0.02
N THR A 84 4.17 -13.48 0.55
CA THR A 84 3.73 -13.50 1.96
C THR A 84 2.22 -13.58 2.13
N SER A 85 1.80 -13.82 3.37
CA SER A 85 0.45 -13.50 3.82
C SER A 85 0.12 -12.02 3.57
N SER A 86 -1.17 -11.68 3.66
CA SER A 86 -1.64 -10.30 3.65
C SER A 86 -2.02 -9.86 5.05
N GLU A 87 -1.65 -8.64 5.43
CA GLU A 87 -1.95 -8.05 6.73
C GLU A 87 -2.90 -6.87 6.58
N LEU A 88 -3.91 -6.78 7.45
CA LEU A 88 -4.82 -5.64 7.51
C LEU A 88 -4.16 -4.48 8.24
N LEU A 89 -4.02 -3.34 7.58
CA LEU A 89 -3.40 -2.15 8.17
C LEU A 89 -4.43 -1.26 8.86
N LYS A 90 -5.55 -1.00 8.18
CA LYS A 90 -6.59 -0.08 8.67
C LYS A 90 -7.92 -0.44 8.07
N THR A 91 -8.93 -0.52 8.93
CA THR A 91 -10.34 -0.45 8.52
C THR A 91 -10.86 0.96 8.77
N MET A 92 -11.49 1.53 7.75
CA MET A 92 -12.13 2.84 7.76
C MET A 92 -13.64 2.62 7.71
N ASP A 93 -14.30 2.92 8.82
CA ASP A 93 -15.76 3.00 8.88
C ASP A 93 -16.16 4.42 8.47
N ILE A 94 -16.50 4.59 7.19
CA ILE A 94 -16.80 5.88 6.57
C ILE A 94 -18.07 6.48 7.18
N SER A 95 -18.94 5.66 7.78
CA SER A 95 -20.13 6.16 8.47
C SER A 95 -19.83 6.81 9.82
N LYS A 96 -18.66 6.55 10.42
CA LYS A 96 -18.32 6.98 11.79
C LYS A 96 -17.03 7.76 11.93
N MET A 97 -16.09 7.60 11.01
CA MET A 97 -14.76 8.21 11.13
C MET A 97 -14.81 9.73 11.03
N ALA A 98 -13.95 10.42 11.76
CA ALA A 98 -13.81 11.87 11.71
C ALA A 98 -12.77 12.30 10.66
N HIS A 99 -12.76 13.60 10.35
CA HIS A 99 -11.65 14.20 9.62
C HIS A 99 -10.32 13.93 10.34
N GLY A 100 -9.31 13.51 9.58
CA GLY A 100 -7.99 13.16 10.11
C GLY A 100 -7.80 11.69 10.50
N ASP A 101 -8.88 10.91 10.68
CA ASP A 101 -8.79 9.46 11.01
C ASP A 101 -8.17 8.63 9.88
N ALA A 102 -8.09 9.21 8.68
CA ALA A 102 -7.40 8.65 7.52
C ALA A 102 -5.86 8.67 7.68
N SER A 103 -5.31 9.51 8.56
CA SER A 103 -3.90 9.47 8.93
C SER A 103 -3.72 8.51 10.11
N PHE A 104 -2.89 7.49 9.94
CA PHE A 104 -2.73 6.44 10.95
C PHE A 104 -1.31 5.88 10.96
N THR A 105 -0.97 5.18 12.05
CA THR A 105 0.19 4.30 12.12
C THR A 105 -0.29 2.91 12.51
N ALA A 106 0.08 1.90 11.74
CA ALA A 106 -0.28 0.51 11.99
C ALA A 106 0.98 -0.36 12.01
N PRO A 107 1.13 -1.25 13.01
CA PRO A 107 2.09 -2.34 12.91
C PRO A 107 1.63 -3.33 11.84
N PHE A 108 2.57 -4.05 11.25
CA PHE A 108 2.26 -5.16 10.37
C PHE A 108 3.21 -6.33 10.59
N LYS A 109 2.74 -7.52 10.24
CA LYS A 109 3.52 -8.75 10.22
C LYS A 109 3.17 -9.54 8.96
N LEU A 110 4.15 -9.75 8.09
CA LEU A 110 4.00 -10.52 6.86
C LEU A 110 4.78 -11.83 7.00
N VAL A 111 4.09 -12.96 6.85
CA VAL A 111 4.69 -14.30 6.98
C VAL A 111 4.91 -14.88 5.58
N ALA A 112 6.14 -15.30 5.28
CA ALA A 112 6.47 -15.92 4.01
C ALA A 112 5.74 -17.26 3.83
N GLN A 113 5.12 -17.42 2.68
CA GLN A 113 4.39 -18.63 2.27
C GLN A 113 5.25 -19.54 1.39
N ARG A 114 6.42 -19.07 0.96
CA ARG A 114 7.41 -19.82 0.20
C ARG A 114 8.80 -19.21 0.37
N ASN A 115 9.84 -19.97 0.02
CA ASN A 115 11.19 -19.44 -0.09
C ASN A 115 11.28 -18.55 -1.33
N ASP A 116 11.72 -17.30 -1.18
CA ASP A 116 11.83 -16.36 -2.30
C ASP A 116 12.65 -15.11 -1.96
N TYR A 117 12.68 -14.15 -2.89
CA TYR A 117 13.17 -12.80 -2.70
C TYR A 117 12.03 -11.79 -2.60
N ILE A 118 12.12 -10.85 -1.66
CA ILE A 118 11.17 -9.75 -1.53
C ILE A 118 11.83 -8.47 -2.02
N HIS A 119 11.20 -7.88 -3.04
CA HIS A 119 11.66 -6.67 -3.72
C HIS A 119 10.81 -5.45 -3.38
N ALA A 120 9.52 -5.66 -3.09
CA ALA A 120 8.56 -4.61 -2.81
C ALA A 120 7.48 -5.05 -1.82
N LEU A 121 6.86 -4.07 -1.18
CA LEU A 121 5.58 -4.24 -0.49
C LEU A 121 4.46 -3.72 -1.39
N VAL A 122 3.33 -4.43 -1.39
CA VAL A 122 2.16 -4.10 -2.20
C VAL A 122 0.99 -3.81 -1.29
N ALA A 123 0.41 -2.64 -1.47
CA ALA A 123 -0.82 -2.24 -0.81
C ALA A 123 -2.01 -2.30 -1.77
N TYR A 124 -3.13 -2.78 -1.26
CA TYR A 124 -4.40 -2.86 -1.96
C TYR A 124 -5.53 -2.66 -0.96
N PHE A 125 -6.76 -2.45 -1.43
CA PHE A 125 -7.88 -2.24 -0.54
C PHE A 125 -9.12 -3.03 -0.95
N ASP A 126 -9.94 -3.29 0.06
CA ASP A 126 -11.26 -3.88 -0.10
C ASP A 126 -12.32 -2.86 0.26
N VAL A 127 -13.45 -2.92 -0.43
CA VAL A 127 -14.60 -2.04 -0.25
C VAL A 127 -15.81 -2.89 0.07
N SER A 128 -16.56 -2.52 1.09
CA SER A 128 -17.75 -3.25 1.55
C SER A 128 -18.95 -2.32 1.70
N PHE A 129 -20.11 -2.82 1.29
CA PHE A 129 -21.43 -2.20 1.44
C PHE A 129 -22.21 -3.03 2.47
N THR A 130 -21.93 -2.84 3.76
CA THR A 130 -22.46 -3.70 4.83
C THR A 130 -23.94 -3.46 5.13
N LYS A 131 -24.49 -2.36 4.61
CA LYS A 131 -25.90 -1.99 4.76
C LYS A 131 -26.81 -2.60 3.68
N CYS A 132 -26.26 -3.37 2.75
CA CYS A 132 -27.04 -4.10 1.75
C CYS A 132 -27.60 -5.42 2.31
N HIS A 133 -28.75 -5.87 1.77
CA HIS A 133 -29.38 -7.15 2.14
C HIS A 133 -28.50 -8.38 1.86
N LYS A 134 -27.63 -8.29 0.85
CA LYS A 134 -26.56 -9.24 0.55
C LYS A 134 -25.23 -8.55 0.84
N LEU A 135 -24.25 -9.32 1.32
CA LEU A 135 -22.89 -8.83 1.43
C LEU A 135 -22.38 -8.46 0.04
N MET A 136 -22.17 -7.16 -0.16
CA MET A 136 -21.70 -6.60 -1.42
C MET A 136 -20.37 -5.91 -1.18
N GLY A 137 -19.45 -6.03 -2.13
CA GLY A 137 -18.11 -5.48 -2.03
C GLY A 137 -17.23 -5.94 -3.16
N PHE A 138 -16.03 -5.39 -3.23
CA PHE A 138 -14.99 -5.84 -4.14
C PHE A 138 -13.62 -5.61 -3.51
N SER A 139 -12.63 -6.34 -4.02
CA SER A 139 -11.24 -6.22 -3.61
C SER A 139 -10.41 -5.75 -4.80
N THR A 140 -9.44 -4.87 -4.55
CA THR A 140 -8.41 -4.50 -5.53
C THR A 140 -7.14 -5.33 -5.37
N GLY A 141 -7.15 -6.40 -4.55
CA GLY A 141 -5.98 -7.23 -4.32
C GLY A 141 -5.53 -8.01 -5.56
N PRO A 142 -4.26 -8.45 -5.62
CA PRO A 142 -3.74 -9.16 -6.79
C PRO A 142 -4.41 -10.51 -7.07
N ARG A 143 -5.02 -11.13 -6.04
CA ARG A 143 -5.83 -12.36 -6.14
C ARG A 143 -7.25 -12.13 -6.66
N SER A 144 -7.65 -10.88 -6.86
CA SER A 144 -8.97 -10.48 -7.33
C SER A 144 -8.92 -10.06 -8.79
N ARG A 145 -10.09 -9.96 -9.44
CA ARG A 145 -10.17 -9.43 -10.79
C ARG A 145 -9.60 -8.01 -10.84
N ALA A 146 -8.70 -7.75 -11.79
CA ALA A 146 -8.08 -6.45 -11.96
C ALA A 146 -9.11 -5.31 -12.06
N THR A 147 -8.82 -4.22 -11.37
CA THR A 147 -9.61 -2.98 -11.38
C THR A 147 -8.73 -1.84 -11.88
N HIS A 148 -9.34 -0.69 -12.22
CA HIS A 148 -8.57 0.49 -12.67
C HIS A 148 -7.64 1.05 -11.58
N TRP A 149 -7.89 0.75 -10.30
CA TRP A 149 -7.01 1.14 -9.20
C TRP A 149 -5.71 0.34 -9.16
N LYS A 150 -5.69 -0.84 -9.81
CA LYS A 150 -4.59 -1.80 -9.75
C LYS A 150 -4.12 -2.00 -8.29
N GLN A 151 -2.81 -2.06 -8.04
CA GLN A 151 -2.22 -2.05 -6.70
C GLN A 151 -1.13 -0.99 -6.59
N THR A 152 -0.75 -0.65 -5.36
CA THR A 152 0.33 0.31 -5.07
C THR A 152 1.57 -0.44 -4.62
N VAL A 153 2.63 -0.38 -5.43
CA VAL A 153 3.90 -1.08 -5.24
C VAL A 153 4.92 -0.11 -4.64
N MET A 154 5.51 -0.49 -3.51
CA MET A 154 6.53 0.28 -2.78
C MET A 154 7.83 -0.53 -2.74
N TYR A 155 8.78 -0.19 -3.60
CA TYR A 155 10.06 -0.90 -3.68
C TYR A 155 10.93 -0.70 -2.45
N LEU A 156 11.49 -1.80 -1.95
CA LEU A 156 12.44 -1.79 -0.86
C LEU A 156 13.85 -1.49 -1.37
N GLU A 157 14.61 -0.72 -0.60
CA GLU A 157 16.04 -0.49 -0.89
C GLU A 157 16.83 -1.81 -0.78
N ASP A 158 16.50 -2.64 0.21
CA ASP A 158 17.08 -3.97 0.37
C ASP A 158 16.27 -5.01 -0.42
N VAL A 159 16.96 -5.99 -1.01
CA VAL A 159 16.32 -7.23 -1.47
C VAL A 159 16.41 -8.26 -0.35
N LEU A 160 15.27 -8.67 0.19
CA LEU A 160 15.23 -9.58 1.33
C LEU A 160 15.16 -11.02 0.84
N THR A 161 16.14 -11.84 1.18
CA THR A 161 16.08 -13.29 0.94
C THR A 161 15.34 -13.95 2.10
N ILE A 162 14.15 -14.48 1.83
CA ILE A 162 13.24 -15.00 2.87
C ILE A 162 12.94 -16.49 2.66
N CYS A 163 12.89 -17.24 3.76
CA CYS A 163 12.45 -18.63 3.77
C CYS A 163 10.98 -18.73 4.24
N GLU A 164 10.29 -19.78 3.82
CA GLU A 164 8.93 -20.10 4.23
C GLU A 164 8.81 -20.13 5.77
N GLY A 165 7.75 -19.50 6.29
CA GLY A 165 7.51 -19.37 7.72
C GLY A 165 8.26 -18.22 8.40
N GLU A 166 9.26 -17.61 7.76
CA GLU A 166 9.90 -16.40 8.28
C GLU A 166 8.99 -15.18 8.17
N GLN A 167 9.30 -14.13 8.93
CA GLN A 167 8.41 -12.99 9.08
C GLN A 167 9.13 -11.65 8.91
N ILE A 168 8.53 -10.76 8.13
CA ILE A 168 8.86 -9.34 8.12
C ILE A 168 7.91 -8.65 9.10
N VAL A 169 8.48 -7.85 10.01
CA VAL A 169 7.71 -7.06 10.97
C VAL A 169 8.04 -5.60 10.81
N GLY A 170 7.07 -4.74 11.05
CA GLY A 170 7.29 -3.33 10.86
C GLY A 170 6.13 -2.45 11.29
N THR A 171 6.26 -1.17 11.00
CA THR A 171 5.20 -0.19 11.14
C THR A 171 5.09 0.63 9.86
N MET A 172 3.86 0.92 9.46
CA MET A 172 3.57 1.84 8.36
C MET A 172 2.77 3.01 8.91
N THR A 173 3.30 4.21 8.72
CA THR A 173 2.61 5.47 9.01
C THR A 173 2.17 6.09 7.69
N VAL A 174 0.89 6.42 7.59
CA VAL A 174 0.29 7.09 6.44
C VAL A 174 -0.28 8.41 6.92
N ALA A 175 0.08 9.50 6.24
CA ALA A 175 -0.43 10.83 6.54
C ALA A 175 -0.66 11.63 5.26
N GLN A 176 -1.66 12.51 5.28
CA GLN A 176 -1.80 13.53 4.23
C GLN A 176 -0.64 14.54 4.33
N ASN A 177 -0.12 14.96 3.18
CA ASN A 177 0.98 15.91 3.17
C ASN A 177 0.50 17.31 3.64
N LYS A 178 1.29 17.94 4.51
CA LYS A 178 0.95 19.25 5.10
C LYS A 178 0.91 20.40 4.09
N LYS A 179 1.66 20.31 2.99
CA LYS A 179 1.75 21.36 1.96
C LYS A 179 0.71 21.16 0.85
N ASN A 180 0.57 19.92 0.38
CA ASN A 180 -0.44 19.54 -0.61
C ASN A 180 -1.30 18.40 -0.06
N PRO A 181 -2.53 18.67 0.44
CA PRO A 181 -3.39 17.64 1.02
C PRO A 181 -3.80 16.52 0.04
N ARG A 182 -3.54 16.66 -1.26
CA ARG A 182 -3.76 15.61 -2.26
C ARG A 182 -2.62 14.57 -2.31
N ASP A 183 -1.43 14.95 -1.86
CA ASP A 183 -0.29 14.05 -1.75
C ASP A 183 -0.42 13.21 -0.47
N VAL A 184 0.11 11.98 -0.51
CA VAL A 184 0.17 11.08 0.64
C VAL A 184 1.63 10.80 0.99
N ASP A 185 1.99 11.07 2.24
CA ASP A 185 3.29 10.72 2.80
C ASP A 185 3.18 9.36 3.51
N ILE A 186 4.05 8.42 3.13
CA ILE A 186 4.09 7.06 3.68
C ILE A 186 5.46 6.83 4.29
N LEU A 187 5.51 6.55 5.59
CA LEU A 187 6.73 6.18 6.30
C LEU A 187 6.66 4.68 6.62
N LEU A 188 7.56 3.92 6.04
CA LEU A 188 7.70 2.49 6.26
C LEU A 188 8.91 2.23 7.15
N LYS A 189 8.72 1.53 8.26
CA LYS A 189 9.79 0.94 9.05
C LYS A 189 9.63 -0.56 9.00
N TYR A 190 10.64 -1.28 8.55
CA TYR A 190 10.62 -2.74 8.53
C TYR A 190 11.89 -3.29 9.15
N SER A 191 11.75 -4.47 9.75
CA SER A 191 12.83 -5.27 10.29
C SER A 191 12.58 -6.72 9.87
N PHE A 192 13.64 -7.34 9.39
CA PHE A 192 13.68 -8.72 8.98
C PHE A 192 14.96 -9.34 9.53
N ASN A 193 14.83 -10.50 10.17
CA ASN A 193 15.96 -11.27 10.67
C ASN A 193 15.71 -12.74 10.33
N GLY A 194 16.06 -13.12 9.10
CA GLY A 194 15.93 -14.47 8.58
C GLY A 194 17.24 -15.24 8.65
N GLN A 195 17.18 -16.50 8.24
CA GLN A 195 18.32 -17.41 8.18
C GLN A 195 19.37 -16.97 7.15
N ARG A 196 18.93 -16.32 6.07
CA ARG A 196 19.78 -15.98 4.90
C ARG A 196 20.20 -14.52 4.85
N CYS A 197 19.40 -13.61 5.40
CA CYS A 197 19.77 -12.21 5.56
C CYS A 197 19.05 -11.55 6.73
N SER A 198 19.58 -10.42 7.18
CA SER A 198 18.91 -9.52 8.10
C SER A 198 18.96 -8.09 7.56
N ALA A 199 17.88 -7.35 7.76
CA ALA A 199 17.75 -5.97 7.33
C ALA A 199 16.83 -5.21 8.29
N SER A 200 17.15 -3.96 8.55
CA SER A 200 16.30 -3.06 9.30
C SER A 200 16.44 -1.67 8.70
N ARG A 201 15.33 -1.11 8.22
CA ARG A 201 15.37 0.16 7.49
C ARG A 201 14.11 0.98 7.74
N THR A 202 14.29 2.28 7.58
CA THR A 202 13.21 3.25 7.50
C THR A 202 13.24 3.87 6.11
N GLN A 203 12.16 3.74 5.35
CA GLN A 203 12.00 4.35 4.03
C GLN A 203 10.80 5.30 4.04
N CYS A 204 10.95 6.43 3.37
CA CYS A 204 9.89 7.40 3.17
C CYS A 204 9.48 7.37 1.70
N TYR A 205 8.18 7.20 1.46
CA TYR A 205 7.58 7.32 0.14
C TYR A 205 6.66 8.53 0.11
N LYS A 206 6.51 9.12 -1.08
CA LYS A 206 5.58 10.20 -1.31
C LYS A 206 4.81 9.96 -2.60
N MET A 207 3.49 9.79 -2.48
CA MET A 207 2.58 9.67 -3.61
C MET A 207 2.15 11.09 -4.03
N ARG A 208 2.42 11.46 -5.29
CA ARG A 208 2.19 12.79 -5.87
C ARG A 208 1.40 12.69 -7.16
#